data_AF-L8LZZ1-F1
#
_entry.id   AF-L8LZZ1-F1
#
_cell.length_a   1.000
_cell.length_b   1.000
_cell.length_c   1.000
_cell.angle_alpha   90.00
_cell.angle_beta   90.00
_cell.angle_gamma   90.00
#
_symmetry.space_group_name_H-M   'P 1'
#
loop_
_entity.id
_entity.type
_entity.pdbx_description
1 polymer ?
#
loop_
_entity_poly.entity_id
_entity_poly.type
_entity_poly.pdbx_seq_one_letter_code
_entity_poly.pdbx_strand_id
1 'polypeptide(L)'
;MLEGGKSLKIEKQSVAVLVERPIEIVEYQRHHIRCQCCGETTTPAWPNQMIPGQDLGIKLQGLLGWLGNYGHLPYEKQQELLWELGRIPVGLGTLVATNQRLSAAIKPSIIELQEWINQNHPTLNIDETPWSVKGLKEWLWVFANPNFCLFRAGDIRSRAEIQDQLGTEYPGIIISDDFSVYNGYPVAAQQKCQAHLRRHCQKLITTPGKDNKLIGEALTEIIDQAFKQHRLWRENSNQKTYLDSAAELKTRINLTLNKWIEQAGYEAGKLLRNLKLKADQWWYFLDHPEIAPDNNLAERALRLAVTKRKVSGGSRSLERFQETANLLSVIQTCRFQERSVIDFFAQSLVGTVDVTERPSLIPHFNP
;
A
#
# COMPACT_ATOMS: atom_id res chain seq x y z
N MET A 1 -0.94 60.70 21.36
CA MET A 1 0.34 60.69 20.64
C MET A 1 1.08 59.39 20.93
N LEU A 2 0.93 58.40 20.06
CA LEU A 2 1.88 57.30 19.87
C LEU A 2 2.33 57.33 18.40
N GLU A 3 2.57 58.52 17.87
CA GLU A 3 3.15 58.69 16.55
C GLU A 3 4.68 58.55 16.69
N GLY A 4 5.24 57.48 16.13
CA GLY A 4 6.68 57.23 16.07
C GLY A 4 7.25 56.12 16.96
N GLY A 5 6.42 55.41 17.75
CA GLY A 5 6.89 54.31 18.60
C GLY A 5 7.29 53.07 17.80
N LYS A 6 8.57 52.67 17.84
CA LYS A 6 9.02 51.36 17.30
C LYS A 6 8.52 50.23 18.19
N SER A 7 7.94 49.19 17.58
CA SER A 7 7.53 47.96 18.28
C SER A 7 8.74 47.34 19.00
N LEU A 8 8.63 47.16 20.32
CA LEU A 8 9.69 46.59 21.17
C LEU A 8 9.69 45.06 21.15
N LYS A 9 8.52 44.44 20.94
CA LYS A 9 8.33 42.99 20.92
C LYS A 9 7.05 42.67 20.15
N ILE A 10 7.15 41.75 19.18
CA ILE A 10 5.99 41.18 18.50
C ILE A 10 5.78 39.78 19.06
N GLU A 11 4.68 39.57 19.77
CA GLU A 11 4.25 38.24 20.19
C GLU A 11 3.43 37.60 19.07
N LYS A 12 3.80 36.38 18.69
CA LYS A 12 3.11 35.61 17.64
C LYS A 12 2.45 34.40 18.29
N GLN A 13 1.15 34.25 18.07
CA GLN A 13 0.38 33.07 18.44
C GLN A 13 -0.42 32.61 17.22
N SER A 14 -0.37 31.31 16.93
CA SER A 14 -1.13 30.70 15.84
C SER A 14 -2.13 29.71 16.42
N VAL A 15 -3.37 29.77 15.95
CA VAL A 15 -4.45 28.85 16.35
C VAL A 15 -5.13 28.33 15.09
N ALA A 16 -5.32 27.01 15.02
CA ALA A 16 -6.15 26.40 13.97
C ALA A 16 -7.62 26.56 14.36
N VAL A 17 -8.44 27.07 13.44
CA VAL A 17 -9.87 27.35 13.68
C VAL A 17 -10.74 26.64 12.66
N LEU A 18 -11.84 26.03 13.11
CA LEU A 18 -12.94 25.65 12.24
C LEU A 18 -13.76 26.90 11.96
N VAL A 19 -13.69 27.40 10.72
CA VAL A 19 -14.47 28.56 10.29
C VAL A 19 -15.96 28.22 10.17
N GLU A 20 -16.84 29.23 10.12
CA GLU A 20 -18.30 29.03 10.07
C GLU A 20 -18.76 28.29 8.80
N ARG A 21 -18.10 28.56 7.65
CA ARG A 21 -18.40 27.93 6.35
C ARG A 21 -17.15 27.28 5.77
N PRO A 22 -16.72 26.12 6.28
CA PRO A 22 -15.52 25.42 5.84
C PRO A 22 -15.67 24.81 4.43
N ILE A 23 -16.89 24.77 3.87
CA ILE A 23 -17.16 24.32 2.50
C ILE A 23 -17.83 25.46 1.74
N GLU A 24 -17.19 25.93 0.68
CA GLU A 24 -17.71 26.98 -0.20
C GLU A 24 -18.65 26.41 -1.26
N ILE A 25 -19.77 27.12 -1.49
CA ILE A 25 -20.69 26.87 -2.61
C ILE A 25 -20.35 27.90 -3.69
N VAL A 26 -19.92 27.42 -4.85
CA VAL A 26 -19.50 28.26 -5.99
C VAL A 26 -20.47 28.06 -7.15
N GLU A 27 -21.09 29.14 -7.60
CA GLU A 27 -21.89 29.16 -8.82
C GLU A 27 -21.02 29.62 -10.00
N TYR A 28 -20.93 28.79 -11.03
CA TYR A 28 -20.21 29.12 -12.26
C TYR A 28 -21.19 29.58 -13.33
N GLN A 29 -20.98 30.78 -13.86
CA GLN A 29 -21.77 31.35 -14.95
C GLN A 29 -20.92 31.50 -16.21
N ARG A 30 -21.50 31.18 -17.37
CA ARG A 30 -20.90 31.46 -18.68
C ARG A 30 -21.92 32.06 -19.61
N HIS A 31 -21.49 33.02 -20.41
CA HIS A 31 -22.34 33.65 -21.41
C HIS A 31 -22.18 32.95 -22.76
N HIS A 32 -23.30 32.69 -23.41
CA HIS A 32 -23.36 32.24 -24.79
C HIS A 32 -23.64 33.47 -25.67
N ILE A 33 -22.71 33.84 -26.54
CA ILE A 33 -22.80 35.07 -27.34
C ILE A 33 -22.90 34.69 -28.82
N ARG A 34 -23.89 35.25 -29.52
CA ARG A 34 -24.04 35.10 -30.97
C ARG A 34 -23.26 36.20 -31.70
N CYS A 35 -22.33 35.86 -32.60
CA CYS A 35 -21.65 36.87 -33.41
C CYS A 35 -22.66 37.57 -34.31
N GLN A 36 -22.67 38.90 -34.28
CA GLN A 36 -23.47 39.70 -35.21
C GLN A 36 -22.96 39.62 -36.66
N CYS A 37 -21.71 39.16 -36.84
CA CYS A 37 -21.03 39.05 -38.12
C CYS A 37 -21.44 37.80 -38.93
N CYS A 38 -21.39 36.62 -38.29
CA CYS A 38 -21.55 35.32 -38.93
C CYS A 38 -22.72 34.50 -38.37
N GLY A 39 -23.38 34.98 -37.30
CA GLY A 39 -24.47 34.27 -36.64
C GLY A 39 -24.05 33.09 -35.75
N GLU A 40 -22.76 32.76 -35.68
CA GLU A 40 -22.23 31.66 -34.88
C GLU A 40 -22.28 31.98 -33.38
N THR A 41 -22.56 30.97 -32.55
CA THR A 41 -22.64 31.14 -31.09
C THR A 41 -21.35 30.68 -30.44
N THR A 42 -20.61 31.59 -29.82
CA THR A 42 -19.39 31.31 -29.08
C THR A 42 -19.68 31.19 -27.59
N THR A 43 -19.01 30.24 -26.94
CA THR A 43 -19.15 29.97 -25.51
C THR A 43 -17.77 29.71 -24.92
N PRO A 44 -17.37 30.35 -23.81
CA PRO A 44 -16.11 30.03 -23.16
C PRO A 44 -16.15 28.63 -22.54
N ALA A 45 -14.99 27.98 -22.50
CA ALA A 45 -14.83 26.72 -21.77
C ALA A 45 -15.07 26.93 -20.27
N TRP A 46 -15.50 25.87 -19.58
CA TRP A 46 -15.54 25.88 -18.13
C TRP A 46 -14.11 25.83 -17.55
N PRO A 47 -13.86 26.37 -16.34
CA PRO A 47 -12.59 26.18 -15.66
C PRO A 47 -12.32 24.69 -15.40
N ASN A 48 -11.07 24.24 -15.50
CA ASN A 48 -10.67 22.83 -15.29
C ASN A 48 -11.06 22.28 -13.90
N GLN A 49 -11.26 23.16 -12.91
CA GLN A 49 -11.68 22.81 -11.55
C GLN A 49 -13.17 22.44 -11.44
N MET A 50 -13.95 22.70 -12.49
CA MET A 50 -15.38 22.41 -12.59
C MET A 50 -15.61 21.42 -13.72
N ILE A 51 -16.17 20.25 -13.39
CA ILE A 51 -16.53 19.25 -14.39
C ILE A 51 -18.06 19.32 -14.58
N PRO A 52 -18.54 19.61 -15.81
CA PRO A 52 -19.97 19.79 -16.06
C PRO A 52 -20.82 18.56 -15.68
N GLY A 53 -22.03 18.80 -15.19
CA GLY A 53 -22.98 17.74 -14.81
C GLY A 53 -22.68 17.09 -13.46
N GLN A 54 -21.89 17.73 -12.60
CA GLN A 54 -21.49 17.22 -11.30
C GLN A 54 -21.82 18.23 -10.20
N ASP A 55 -22.46 17.78 -9.12
CA ASP A 55 -22.92 18.64 -8.02
C ASP A 55 -21.80 19.05 -7.05
N LEU A 56 -20.67 18.35 -7.08
CA LEU A 56 -19.58 18.50 -6.10
C LEU A 56 -18.29 18.89 -6.82
N GLY A 57 -17.57 19.90 -6.33
CA GLY A 57 -16.26 20.28 -6.85
C GLY A 57 -15.20 19.19 -6.67
N ILE A 58 -14.18 19.17 -7.52
CA ILE A 58 -13.18 18.08 -7.60
C ILE A 58 -12.46 17.80 -6.27
N LYS A 59 -12.12 18.83 -5.49
CA LYS A 59 -11.48 18.66 -4.17
C LYS A 59 -12.42 18.07 -3.13
N LEU A 60 -13.69 18.47 -3.15
CA LEU A 60 -14.70 17.91 -2.26
C LEU A 60 -14.97 16.44 -2.59
N GLN A 61 -15.01 16.09 -3.88
CA GLN A 61 -15.06 14.70 -4.31
C GLN A 61 -13.85 13.91 -3.80
N GLY A 62 -12.63 14.43 -3.98
CA GLY A 62 -11.40 13.81 -3.47
C GLY A 62 -11.43 13.57 -1.96
N LEU A 63 -11.92 14.56 -1.18
CA LEU A 63 -12.12 14.42 0.27
C LEU A 63 -13.10 13.27 0.58
N LEU A 64 -14.24 13.19 -0.08
CA LEU A 64 -15.24 12.14 0.14
C LEU A 64 -14.71 10.75 -0.24
N GLY A 65 -13.93 10.65 -1.32
CA GLY A 65 -13.21 9.44 -1.69
C GLY A 65 -12.23 8.98 -0.61
N TRP A 66 -11.46 9.90 -0.05
CA TRP A 66 -10.54 9.63 1.04
C TRP A 66 -11.27 9.23 2.33
N LEU A 67 -12.31 9.97 2.73
CA LEU A 67 -13.13 9.69 3.91
C LEU A 67 -13.81 8.33 3.81
N GLY A 68 -14.34 7.97 2.65
CA GLY A 68 -15.02 6.69 2.45
C GLY A 68 -14.08 5.49 2.56
N ASN A 69 -12.85 5.60 2.07
CA ASN A 69 -11.94 4.46 1.95
C ASN A 69 -10.91 4.38 3.07
N TYR A 70 -10.34 5.51 3.47
CA TYR A 70 -9.31 5.60 4.51
C TYR A 70 -9.85 6.18 5.82
N GLY A 71 -10.67 7.22 5.76
CA GLY A 71 -11.38 7.74 6.94
C GLY A 71 -12.44 6.77 7.48
N HIS A 72 -12.81 5.77 6.68
CA HIS A 72 -13.81 4.75 6.98
C HIS A 72 -15.20 5.31 7.35
N LEU A 73 -15.59 6.47 6.81
CA LEU A 73 -16.92 7.03 6.97
C LEU A 73 -17.90 6.39 5.97
N PRO A 74 -18.98 5.71 6.44
CA PRO A 74 -20.07 5.29 5.57
C PRO A 74 -20.74 6.47 4.87
N TYR A 75 -21.43 6.23 3.76
CA TYR A 75 -22.05 7.29 2.97
C TYR A 75 -23.06 8.14 3.75
N GLU A 76 -23.86 7.54 4.63
CA GLU A 76 -24.80 8.27 5.50
C GLU A 76 -24.05 9.26 6.41
N LYS A 77 -22.93 8.85 6.99
CA LYS A 77 -22.09 9.75 7.81
C LYS A 77 -21.40 10.82 6.98
N GLN A 78 -21.07 10.55 5.72
CA GLN A 78 -20.54 11.59 4.82
C GLN A 78 -21.61 12.62 4.47
N GLN A 79 -22.86 12.18 4.26
CA GLN A 79 -24.01 13.06 4.05
C GLN A 79 -24.23 13.96 5.27
N GLU A 80 -24.24 13.38 6.48
CA GLU A 80 -24.31 14.13 7.74
C GLU A 80 -23.16 15.13 7.87
N LEU A 81 -21.92 14.73 7.57
CA LEU A 81 -20.75 15.62 7.61
C LEU A 81 -20.91 16.83 6.68
N LEU A 82 -21.39 16.61 5.45
CA LEU A 82 -21.62 17.69 4.48
C LEU A 82 -22.74 18.63 4.93
N TRP A 83 -23.77 18.10 5.57
CA TRP A 83 -24.81 18.92 6.19
C TRP A 83 -24.27 19.71 7.38
N GLU A 84 -23.46 19.11 8.25
CA GLU A 84 -22.93 19.77 9.44
C GLU A 84 -21.93 20.87 9.12
N LEU A 85 -21.04 20.61 8.17
CA LEU A 85 -19.97 21.54 7.82
C LEU A 85 -20.36 22.53 6.70
N GLY A 86 -21.26 22.16 5.79
CA GLY A 86 -21.57 22.97 4.61
C GLY A 86 -23.04 23.34 4.46
N ARG A 87 -23.95 22.75 5.26
CA ARG A 87 -25.41 22.79 5.01
C ARG A 87 -25.76 22.37 3.58
N ILE A 88 -24.97 21.44 3.01
CA ILE A 88 -25.13 20.95 1.63
C ILE A 88 -26.04 19.72 1.66
N PRO A 89 -27.28 19.79 1.13
CA PRO A 89 -28.11 18.62 0.98
C PRO A 89 -27.57 17.77 -0.19
N VAL A 90 -27.14 16.55 0.10
CA VAL A 90 -26.64 15.62 -0.92
C VAL A 90 -27.38 14.28 -0.81
N GLY A 91 -27.71 13.65 -1.94
CA GLY A 91 -28.27 12.30 -1.94
C GLY A 91 -27.18 11.22 -1.84
N LEU A 92 -27.51 10.06 -1.27
CA LEU A 92 -26.58 8.91 -1.24
C LEU A 92 -26.14 8.48 -2.66
N GLY A 93 -27.02 8.62 -3.65
CA GLY A 93 -26.71 8.36 -5.06
C GLY A 93 -25.55 9.23 -5.58
N THR A 94 -25.52 10.51 -5.21
CA THR A 94 -24.43 11.43 -5.57
C THR A 94 -23.10 10.99 -4.94
N LEU A 95 -23.11 10.52 -3.68
CA LEU A 95 -21.91 10.00 -3.01
C LEU A 95 -21.39 8.72 -3.68
N VAL A 96 -22.29 7.80 -4.05
CA VAL A 96 -21.95 6.58 -4.79
C VAL A 96 -21.37 6.92 -6.16
N ALA A 97 -22.02 7.81 -6.92
CA ALA A 97 -21.55 8.25 -8.22
C ALA A 97 -20.21 8.98 -8.14
N THR A 98 -19.97 9.73 -7.06
CA THR A 98 -18.66 10.36 -6.79
C THR A 98 -17.56 9.33 -6.61
N ASN A 99 -17.81 8.28 -5.82
CA ASN A 99 -16.84 7.21 -5.62
C ASN A 99 -16.55 6.44 -6.91
N GLN A 100 -17.58 6.17 -7.73
CA GLN A 100 -17.41 5.53 -9.06
C GLN A 100 -16.59 6.39 -10.03
N ARG A 101 -16.85 7.70 -10.08
CA ARG A 101 -16.08 8.63 -10.91
C ARG A 101 -14.62 8.68 -10.49
N LEU A 102 -14.35 8.75 -9.19
CA LEU A 102 -12.98 8.67 -8.67
C LEU A 102 -12.30 7.37 -9.05
N SER A 103 -12.98 6.23 -8.84
CA SER A 103 -12.45 4.93 -9.21
C SER A 103 -12.10 4.86 -10.71
N ALA A 104 -12.98 5.37 -11.58
CA ALA A 104 -12.71 5.44 -13.01
C ALA A 104 -11.52 6.37 -13.34
N ALA A 105 -11.45 7.53 -12.70
CA ALA A 105 -10.41 8.54 -12.92
C ALA A 105 -9.01 8.08 -12.54
N ILE A 106 -8.87 7.22 -11.52
CA ILE A 106 -7.57 6.70 -11.07
C ILE A 106 -7.10 5.46 -11.85
N LYS A 107 -7.98 4.79 -12.61
CA LYS A 107 -7.65 3.55 -13.34
C LYS A 107 -6.37 3.69 -14.18
N PRO A 108 -6.16 4.78 -14.95
CA PRO A 108 -4.95 4.90 -15.77
C PRO A 108 -3.66 4.96 -14.94
N SER A 109 -3.66 5.64 -13.78
CA SER A 109 -2.49 5.68 -12.89
C SER A 109 -2.20 4.33 -12.24
N ILE A 110 -3.23 3.50 -12.02
CA ILE A 110 -3.06 2.11 -11.55
C ILE A 110 -2.42 1.26 -12.64
N ILE A 111 -2.92 1.33 -13.88
CA ILE A 111 -2.38 0.60 -15.02
C ILE A 111 -0.91 1.00 -15.26
N GLU A 112 -0.63 2.30 -15.24
CA GLU A 112 0.73 2.83 -15.36
C GLU A 112 1.66 2.25 -14.28
N LEU A 113 1.22 2.18 -13.02
CA LEU A 113 2.03 1.56 -11.96
C LEU A 113 2.25 0.06 -12.19
N GLN A 114 1.22 -0.67 -12.65
CA GLN A 114 1.33 -2.09 -12.97
C GLN A 114 2.35 -2.35 -14.08
N GLU A 115 2.26 -1.59 -15.16
CA GLU A 115 3.20 -1.65 -16.29
C GLU A 115 4.62 -1.30 -15.85
N TRP A 116 4.77 -0.24 -15.05
CA TRP A 116 6.06 0.18 -14.52
C TRP A 116 6.71 -0.90 -13.65
N ILE A 117 5.95 -1.58 -12.78
CA ILE A 117 6.44 -2.72 -11.98
C ILE A 117 6.95 -3.84 -12.89
N ASN A 118 6.23 -4.15 -13.97
CA ASN A 118 6.57 -5.21 -14.91
C ASN A 118 7.74 -4.87 -15.83
N GLN A 119 8.04 -3.59 -16.01
CA GLN A 119 9.19 -3.14 -16.82
C GLN A 119 10.46 -2.98 -15.98
N ASN A 120 10.32 -2.51 -14.74
CA ASN A 120 11.46 -2.08 -13.90
C ASN A 120 11.85 -3.11 -12.83
N HIS A 121 10.99 -4.10 -12.58
CA HIS A 121 11.25 -5.21 -11.66
C HIS A 121 11.77 -4.80 -10.26
N PRO A 122 11.14 -3.83 -9.57
CA PRO A 122 11.57 -3.40 -8.24
C PRO A 122 11.55 -4.57 -7.23
N THR A 123 12.23 -4.42 -6.09
CA THR A 123 12.01 -5.38 -4.99
C THR A 123 10.57 -5.26 -4.47
N LEU A 124 9.87 -6.38 -4.36
CA LEU A 124 8.46 -6.44 -3.95
C LEU A 124 8.27 -7.26 -2.67
N ASN A 125 7.62 -6.66 -1.69
CA ASN A 125 6.98 -7.34 -0.58
C ASN A 125 5.57 -7.78 -0.99
N ILE A 126 5.32 -9.10 -1.00
CA ILE A 126 4.04 -9.66 -1.45
C ILE A 126 3.37 -10.43 -0.32
N ASP A 127 2.07 -10.21 -0.14
CA ASP A 127 1.22 -10.88 0.83
C ASP A 127 -0.24 -10.81 0.37
N GLU A 128 -1.15 -11.46 1.10
CA GLU A 128 -2.56 -11.47 0.80
C GLU A 128 -3.44 -11.55 2.05
N THR A 129 -4.62 -10.94 1.99
CA THR A 129 -5.63 -11.06 3.05
C THR A 129 -7.00 -11.43 2.48
N PRO A 130 -7.81 -12.22 3.19
CA PRO A 130 -9.17 -12.51 2.74
C PRO A 130 -10.01 -11.25 2.53
N TRP A 131 -10.92 -11.26 1.57
CA TRP A 131 -11.92 -10.19 1.40
C TRP A 131 -13.29 -10.82 1.18
N SER A 132 -14.34 -10.29 1.83
CA SER A 132 -15.68 -10.82 1.60
C SER A 132 -16.34 -10.14 0.41
N VAL A 133 -16.79 -10.91 -0.57
CA VAL A 133 -17.62 -10.43 -1.69
C VAL A 133 -18.95 -11.16 -1.66
N LYS A 134 -20.03 -10.45 -1.32
CA LYS A 134 -21.38 -11.06 -1.10
C LYS A 134 -21.35 -12.29 -0.16
N GLY A 135 -20.49 -12.30 0.85
CA GLY A 135 -20.33 -13.42 1.78
C GLY A 135 -19.38 -14.53 1.31
N LEU A 136 -18.94 -14.51 0.04
CA LEU A 136 -17.90 -15.40 -0.47
C LEU A 136 -16.51 -14.86 -0.12
N LYS A 137 -15.54 -15.77 0.06
CA LYS A 137 -14.18 -15.45 0.48
C LYS A 137 -13.25 -15.31 -0.73
N GLU A 138 -12.97 -14.07 -1.08
CA GLU A 138 -11.98 -13.67 -2.09
C GLU A 138 -10.65 -13.25 -1.42
N TRP A 139 -9.70 -12.76 -2.21
CA TRP A 139 -8.36 -12.40 -1.75
C TRP A 139 -7.92 -11.03 -2.25
N LEU A 140 -7.47 -10.19 -1.32
CA LEU A 140 -6.81 -8.93 -1.63
C LEU A 140 -5.31 -9.16 -1.53
N TRP A 141 -4.65 -9.18 -2.67
CA TRP A 141 -3.20 -9.25 -2.82
C TRP A 141 -2.58 -7.87 -2.62
N VAL A 142 -1.37 -7.83 -2.08
CA VAL A 142 -0.56 -6.61 -2.02
C VAL A 142 0.79 -6.85 -2.67
N PHE A 143 1.22 -5.91 -3.50
CA PHE A 143 2.56 -5.81 -4.07
C PHE A 143 3.13 -4.47 -3.61
N ALA A 144 3.98 -4.50 -2.58
CA ALA A 144 4.47 -3.31 -1.92
C ALA A 144 5.97 -3.12 -2.12
N ASN A 145 6.37 -1.86 -2.21
CA ASN A 145 7.75 -1.39 -2.19
C ASN A 145 7.80 -0.15 -1.28
N PRO A 146 8.94 0.24 -0.69
CA PRO A 146 9.00 1.43 0.17
C PRO A 146 8.34 2.69 -0.43
N ASN A 147 8.30 2.80 -1.77
CA ASN A 147 7.77 3.98 -2.46
C ASN A 147 6.39 3.81 -3.12
N PHE A 148 5.81 2.60 -3.13
CA PHE A 148 4.47 2.38 -3.68
C PHE A 148 3.76 1.15 -3.09
N CYS A 149 2.45 1.08 -3.27
CA CYS A 149 1.64 -0.05 -2.86
C CYS A 149 0.54 -0.31 -3.87
N LEU A 150 0.56 -1.48 -4.49
CA LEU A 150 -0.47 -1.95 -5.40
C LEU A 150 -1.29 -3.06 -4.73
N PHE A 151 -2.59 -2.84 -4.55
CA PHE A 151 -3.54 -3.86 -4.16
C PHE A 151 -4.23 -4.50 -5.37
N ARG A 152 -4.18 -5.83 -5.37
CA ARG A 152 -4.80 -6.82 -6.27
C ARG A 152 -6.15 -7.38 -5.80
N ALA A 153 -7.29 -7.12 -6.42
CA ALA A 153 -8.47 -7.96 -6.14
C ALA A 153 -8.34 -9.27 -6.92
N GLY A 154 -8.35 -10.41 -6.24
CA GLY A 154 -8.28 -11.74 -6.83
C GLY A 154 -9.38 -12.66 -6.30
N ASP A 155 -9.91 -13.53 -7.15
CA ASP A 155 -10.97 -14.49 -6.79
C ASP A 155 -10.42 -15.84 -6.29
N ILE A 156 -9.10 -16.03 -6.41
CA ILE A 156 -8.40 -17.23 -5.96
C ILE A 156 -7.16 -16.88 -5.15
N ARG A 157 -6.79 -17.77 -4.21
CA ARG A 157 -5.52 -17.69 -3.48
C ARG A 157 -4.48 -18.57 -4.17
N SER A 158 -4.09 -18.22 -5.39
CA SER A 158 -3.23 -19.06 -6.21
C SER A 158 -2.09 -18.30 -6.88
N ARG A 159 -1.12 -19.04 -7.42
CA ARG A 159 0.01 -18.49 -8.19
C ARG A 159 -0.46 -17.74 -9.44
N ALA A 160 -1.64 -18.08 -9.98
CA ALA A 160 -2.18 -17.40 -11.14
C ALA A 160 -2.34 -15.88 -10.91
N GLU A 161 -2.63 -15.46 -9.67
CA GLU A 161 -2.78 -14.04 -9.33
C GLU A 161 -1.46 -13.28 -9.36
N ILE A 162 -0.37 -13.96 -8.98
CA ILE A 162 0.98 -13.43 -9.10
C ILE A 162 1.37 -13.37 -10.58
N GLN A 163 1.08 -14.43 -11.33
CA GLN A 163 1.41 -14.50 -12.76
C GLN A 163 0.67 -13.48 -13.61
N ASP A 164 -0.59 -13.21 -13.27
CA ASP A 164 -1.40 -12.22 -13.99
C ASP A 164 -0.92 -10.79 -13.72
N GLN A 165 -0.33 -10.52 -12.54
CA GLN A 165 0.28 -9.22 -12.26
C GLN A 165 1.71 -9.11 -12.79
N LEU A 166 2.56 -10.10 -12.54
CA LEU A 166 4.02 -10.03 -12.72
C LEU A 166 4.54 -10.80 -13.95
N GLY A 167 3.67 -11.50 -14.68
CA GLY A 167 4.05 -12.41 -15.75
C GLY A 167 4.45 -13.79 -15.25
N THR A 168 4.83 -14.69 -16.17
CA THR A 168 5.18 -16.09 -15.84
C THR A 168 6.47 -16.22 -15.04
N GLU A 169 7.31 -15.18 -15.05
CA GLU A 169 8.56 -15.05 -14.29
C GLU A 169 8.74 -13.60 -13.85
N TYR A 170 9.47 -13.37 -12.76
CA TYR A 170 9.79 -12.03 -12.28
C TYR A 170 11.30 -11.83 -12.11
N PRO A 171 11.96 -11.05 -13.00
CA PRO A 171 13.39 -10.74 -12.92
C PRO A 171 13.84 -9.95 -11.68
N GLY A 172 12.92 -9.52 -10.81
CA GLY A 172 13.22 -8.82 -9.58
C GLY A 172 13.30 -9.72 -8.35
N ILE A 173 13.29 -9.09 -7.17
CA ILE A 173 13.39 -9.76 -5.87
C ILE A 173 12.02 -9.76 -5.19
N ILE A 174 11.57 -10.92 -4.69
CA ILE A 174 10.33 -11.03 -3.92
C ILE A 174 10.64 -11.32 -2.44
N ILE A 175 10.02 -10.54 -1.56
CA ILE A 175 9.99 -10.78 -0.11
C ILE A 175 8.58 -11.27 0.24
N SER A 176 8.46 -12.49 0.78
CA SER A 176 7.14 -13.08 1.10
C SER A 176 7.24 -14.05 2.28
N ASP A 177 6.11 -14.59 2.75
CA ASP A 177 6.14 -15.71 3.69
C ASP A 177 6.49 -17.05 2.97
N ASP A 178 6.50 -18.17 3.71
CA ASP A 178 6.70 -19.51 3.11
C ASP A 178 5.38 -20.17 2.65
N PHE A 179 4.40 -19.37 2.23
CA PHE A 179 3.17 -19.93 1.69
C PHE A 179 3.42 -20.63 0.35
N SER A 180 2.68 -21.72 0.11
CA SER A 180 2.92 -22.60 -1.03
C SER A 180 2.70 -21.95 -2.39
N VAL A 181 1.92 -20.87 -2.45
CA VAL A 181 1.67 -20.14 -3.70
C VAL A 181 2.95 -19.54 -4.28
N TYR A 182 3.86 -19.09 -3.42
CA TYR A 182 5.15 -18.52 -3.85
C TYR A 182 6.15 -19.59 -4.30
N ASN A 183 5.99 -20.84 -3.86
CA ASN A 183 6.95 -21.90 -4.15
C ASN A 183 6.92 -22.27 -5.64
N GLY A 184 8.07 -22.19 -6.31
CA GLY A 184 8.22 -22.58 -7.72
C GLY A 184 7.73 -21.53 -8.73
N TYR A 185 7.41 -20.31 -8.28
CA TYR A 185 7.29 -19.17 -9.19
C TYR A 185 8.71 -18.68 -9.55
N PRO A 186 9.09 -18.62 -10.85
CA PRO A 186 10.44 -18.20 -11.25
C PRO A 186 10.70 -16.73 -10.89
N VAL A 187 11.72 -16.50 -10.06
CA VAL A 187 12.15 -15.17 -9.62
C VAL A 187 13.67 -15.08 -9.67
N ALA A 188 14.24 -13.89 -9.85
CA ALA A 188 15.69 -13.72 -9.79
C ALA A 188 16.24 -14.03 -8.40
N ALA A 189 15.53 -13.60 -7.34
CA ALA A 189 15.78 -14.03 -5.98
C ALA A 189 14.52 -13.91 -5.10
N GLN A 190 14.52 -14.61 -3.97
CA GLN A 190 13.47 -14.53 -2.98
C GLN A 190 14.07 -14.36 -1.59
N GLN A 191 13.44 -13.55 -0.74
CA GLN A 191 13.69 -13.49 0.69
C GLN A 191 12.44 -13.96 1.44
N LYS A 192 12.53 -15.08 2.16
CA LYS A 192 11.42 -15.54 3.00
C LYS A 192 11.40 -14.83 4.34
N CYS A 193 10.20 -14.51 4.81
CA CYS A 193 10.00 -13.69 6.00
C CYS A 193 10.55 -14.38 7.27
N GLN A 194 11.63 -13.83 7.82
CA GLN A 194 12.27 -14.31 9.04
C GLN A 194 11.36 -14.19 10.27
N ALA A 195 10.43 -13.22 10.29
CA ALA A 195 9.46 -13.09 11.37
C ALA A 195 8.45 -14.25 11.42
N HIS A 196 8.10 -14.84 10.26
CA HIS A 196 7.28 -16.06 10.19
C HIS A 196 8.09 -17.27 10.64
N LEU A 197 9.34 -17.39 10.20
CA LEU A 197 10.23 -18.47 10.64
C LEU A 197 10.43 -18.45 12.15
N ARG A 198 10.64 -17.27 12.74
CA ARG A 198 10.76 -17.08 14.18
C ARG A 198 9.52 -17.56 14.92
N ARG A 199 8.32 -17.22 14.42
CA ARG A 199 7.04 -17.71 15.00
C ARG A 199 6.93 -19.24 14.92
N HIS A 200 7.36 -19.85 13.83
CA HIS A 200 7.42 -21.31 13.71
C HIS A 200 8.38 -21.92 14.75
N CYS A 201 9.55 -21.32 14.95
CA CYS A 201 10.51 -21.76 15.97
C CYS A 201 9.92 -21.63 17.38
N GLN A 202 9.26 -20.50 17.70
CA GLN A 202 8.59 -20.32 18.98
C GLN A 202 7.47 -21.34 19.22
N LYS A 203 6.69 -21.68 18.19
CA LYS A 203 5.69 -22.75 18.28
C LYS A 203 6.36 -24.11 18.51
N LEU A 204 7.45 -24.39 17.82
CA LEU A 204 8.23 -25.61 17.95
C LEU A 204 8.74 -25.79 19.39
N ILE A 205 9.20 -24.72 20.05
CA ILE A 205 9.65 -24.75 21.46
C ILE A 205 8.60 -25.34 22.39
N THR A 206 7.33 -25.01 22.15
CA THR A 206 6.20 -25.46 22.98
C THR A 206 5.58 -26.77 22.53
N THR A 207 5.97 -27.28 21.35
CA THR A 207 5.39 -28.48 20.76
C THR A 207 6.12 -29.72 21.29
N PRO A 208 5.43 -30.67 21.95
CA PRO A 208 6.06 -31.91 22.41
C PRO A 208 6.71 -32.67 21.26
N GLY A 209 7.93 -33.14 21.47
CA GLY A 209 8.66 -33.92 20.48
C GLY A 209 10.16 -33.95 20.75
N LYS A 210 10.82 -34.94 20.17
CA LYS A 210 12.27 -35.14 20.31
C LYS A 210 13.02 -33.91 19.79
N ASP A 211 13.81 -33.30 20.68
CA ASP A 211 14.69 -32.14 20.43
C ASP A 211 14.00 -30.85 19.96
N ASN A 212 12.67 -30.81 19.85
CA ASN A 212 11.90 -29.64 19.40
C ASN A 212 12.26 -28.36 20.16
N LYS A 213 12.32 -28.44 21.49
CA LYS A 213 12.64 -27.30 22.36
C LYS A 213 14.03 -26.75 22.05
N LEU A 214 15.05 -27.60 22.09
CA LEU A 214 16.45 -27.21 21.87
C LEU A 214 16.67 -26.66 20.46
N ILE A 215 16.06 -27.28 19.44
CA ILE A 215 16.15 -26.83 18.05
C ILE A 215 15.45 -25.49 17.86
N GLY A 216 14.24 -25.34 18.41
CA GLY A 216 13.48 -24.09 18.34
C GLY A 216 14.20 -22.93 19.04
N GLU A 217 14.80 -23.16 20.21
CA GLU A 217 15.60 -22.17 20.93
C GLU A 217 16.84 -21.75 20.13
N ALA A 218 17.61 -22.72 19.62
CA ALA A 218 18.82 -22.46 18.83
C ALA A 218 18.53 -21.67 17.54
N LEU A 219 17.48 -22.05 16.80
CA LEU A 219 17.08 -21.32 15.59
C LEU A 219 16.55 -19.91 15.92
N THR A 220 15.79 -19.77 17.01
CA THR A 220 15.30 -18.45 17.46
C THR A 220 16.47 -17.51 17.76
N GLU A 221 17.50 -18.00 18.45
CA GLU A 221 18.68 -17.19 18.76
C GLU A 221 19.41 -16.73 17.49
N ILE A 222 19.60 -17.62 16.51
CA ILE A 222 20.20 -17.28 15.21
C ILE A 222 19.40 -16.18 14.51
N ILE A 223 18.08 -16.32 14.46
CA ILE A 223 17.19 -15.35 13.80
C ILE A 223 17.25 -13.99 14.52
N ASP A 224 17.22 -13.99 15.85
CA ASP A 224 17.29 -12.76 16.66
C ASP A 224 18.62 -12.03 16.47
N GLN A 225 19.73 -12.77 16.39
CA GLN A 225 21.03 -12.17 16.07
C GLN A 225 21.05 -11.63 14.64
N ALA A 226 20.48 -12.34 13.66
CA ALA A 226 20.43 -11.87 12.28
C ALA A 226 19.61 -10.57 12.14
N PHE A 227 18.46 -10.47 12.82
CA PHE A 227 17.70 -9.21 12.91
C PHE A 227 18.49 -8.08 13.56
N LYS A 228 19.23 -8.38 14.65
CA LYS A 228 20.09 -7.40 15.33
C LYS A 228 21.17 -6.87 14.39
N GLN A 229 21.87 -7.74 13.67
CA GLN A 229 22.94 -7.32 12.75
C GLN A 229 22.42 -6.51 11.57
N HIS A 230 21.29 -6.92 10.97
CA HIS A 230 20.63 -6.14 9.93
C HIS A 230 20.16 -4.77 10.44
N ARG A 231 19.62 -4.70 11.67
CA ARG A 231 19.27 -3.42 12.29
C ARG A 231 20.48 -2.51 12.46
N LEU A 232 21.59 -3.03 12.98
CA LEU A 232 22.82 -2.26 13.15
C LEU A 232 23.33 -1.74 11.80
N TRP A 233 23.32 -2.57 10.75
CA TRP A 233 23.69 -2.12 9.40
C TRP A 233 22.78 -1.00 8.89
N ARG A 234 21.46 -1.05 9.11
CA ARG A 234 20.58 0.07 8.73
C ARG A 234 20.88 1.36 9.47
N GLU A 235 21.40 1.28 10.69
CA GLU A 235 21.73 2.45 11.52
C GLU A 235 23.11 3.04 11.18
N ASN A 236 24.09 2.23 10.75
CA ASN A 236 25.49 2.65 10.57
C ASN A 236 26.07 2.46 9.16
N SER A 237 25.38 1.75 8.28
CA SER A 237 25.79 1.40 6.91
C SER A 237 27.19 0.77 6.80
N ASN A 238 27.69 0.13 7.87
CA ASN A 238 29.01 -0.50 7.87
C ASN A 238 28.95 -1.89 7.22
N GLN A 239 29.22 -1.91 5.91
CA GLN A 239 29.18 -3.13 5.10
C GLN A 239 30.14 -4.21 5.60
N LYS A 240 31.37 -3.84 5.99
CA LYS A 240 32.38 -4.82 6.41
C LYS A 240 31.94 -5.57 7.67
N THR A 241 31.54 -4.83 8.70
CA THR A 241 31.08 -5.43 9.96
C THR A 241 29.83 -6.29 9.76
N TYR A 242 28.93 -5.88 8.86
CA TYR A 242 27.77 -6.69 8.50
C TYR A 242 28.18 -8.02 7.85
N LEU A 243 29.04 -7.98 6.83
CA LEU A 243 29.47 -9.17 6.10
C LEU A 243 30.27 -10.15 6.99
N ASP A 244 31.13 -9.64 7.87
CA ASP A 244 31.84 -10.46 8.86
C ASP A 244 30.84 -11.20 9.77
N SER A 245 29.83 -10.48 10.27
CA SER A 245 28.77 -11.06 11.11
C SER A 245 27.87 -12.04 10.34
N ALA A 246 27.58 -11.75 9.07
CA ALA A 246 26.80 -12.61 8.19
C ALA A 246 27.52 -13.94 7.91
N ALA A 247 28.84 -13.91 7.71
CA ALA A 247 29.67 -15.11 7.55
C ALA A 247 29.65 -15.99 8.81
N GLU A 248 29.72 -15.39 10.00
CA GLU A 248 29.58 -16.10 11.27
C GLU A 248 28.18 -16.73 11.41
N LEU A 249 27.13 -15.98 11.11
CA LEU A 249 25.74 -16.47 11.14
C LEU A 249 25.54 -17.66 10.19
N LYS A 250 26.07 -17.59 8.97
CA LYS A 250 26.03 -18.70 8.00
C LYS A 250 26.71 -19.95 8.53
N THR A 251 27.87 -19.80 9.17
CA THR A 251 28.58 -20.91 9.83
C THR A 251 27.71 -21.52 10.94
N ARG A 252 27.12 -20.69 11.80
CA ARG A 252 26.21 -21.15 12.87
C ARG A 252 24.97 -21.86 12.34
N ILE A 253 24.37 -21.35 11.26
CA ILE A 253 23.23 -21.99 10.57
C ILE A 253 23.62 -23.39 10.10
N ASN A 254 24.74 -23.51 9.36
CA ASN A 254 25.19 -24.79 8.83
C ASN A 254 25.52 -25.80 9.93
N LEU A 255 26.21 -25.38 11.00
CA LEU A 255 26.48 -26.23 12.14
C LEU A 255 25.20 -26.71 12.84
N THR A 256 24.21 -25.82 12.99
CA THR A 256 22.92 -26.15 13.61
C THR A 256 22.13 -27.14 12.74
N LEU A 257 22.07 -26.91 11.43
CA LEU A 257 21.40 -27.83 10.50
C LEU A 257 22.08 -29.21 10.51
N ASN A 258 23.41 -29.28 10.38
CA ASN A 258 24.16 -30.53 10.33
C ASN A 258 24.05 -31.33 11.63
N LYS A 259 24.00 -30.64 12.79
CA LYS A 259 23.84 -31.30 14.09
C LYS A 259 22.51 -32.05 14.20
N TRP A 260 21.42 -31.46 13.70
CA TRP A 260 20.07 -31.93 14.05
C TRP A 260 19.31 -32.61 12.91
N ILE A 261 19.68 -32.38 11.64
CA ILE A 261 18.84 -32.78 10.50
C ILE A 261 18.52 -34.29 10.43
N GLU A 262 19.46 -35.15 10.84
CA GLU A 262 19.30 -36.62 10.85
C GLU A 262 18.71 -37.16 12.17
N GLN A 263 18.70 -36.36 13.25
CA GLN A 263 18.36 -36.83 14.60
C GLN A 263 17.03 -36.30 15.11
N ALA A 264 16.57 -35.17 14.59
CA ALA A 264 15.39 -34.45 15.04
C ALA A 264 14.09 -35.27 14.87
N GLY A 265 13.14 -35.06 15.77
CA GLY A 265 11.78 -35.59 15.62
C GLY A 265 11.06 -35.02 14.39
N TYR A 266 9.86 -35.54 14.09
CA TYR A 266 9.13 -35.22 12.85
C TYR A 266 8.94 -33.71 12.59
N GLU A 267 8.42 -32.96 13.56
CA GLU A 267 8.13 -31.53 13.42
C GLU A 267 9.39 -30.68 13.20
N ALA A 268 10.40 -30.85 14.08
CA ALA A 268 11.68 -30.16 13.93
C ALA A 268 12.41 -30.58 12.65
N GLY A 269 12.42 -31.87 12.31
CA GLY A 269 13.03 -32.38 11.09
C GLY A 269 12.39 -31.81 9.82
N LYS A 270 11.07 -31.61 9.81
CA LYS A 270 10.36 -30.96 8.69
C LYS A 270 10.83 -29.52 8.50
N LEU A 271 10.98 -28.77 9.60
CA LEU A 271 11.50 -27.40 9.56
C LEU A 271 12.96 -27.37 9.05
N LEU A 272 13.84 -28.21 9.61
CA LEU A 272 15.25 -28.27 9.23
C LEU A 272 15.45 -28.64 7.75
N ARG A 273 14.67 -29.61 7.24
CA ARG A 273 14.70 -29.97 5.81
C ARG A 273 14.23 -28.83 4.91
N ASN A 274 13.19 -28.09 5.31
CA ASN A 274 12.74 -26.91 4.57
C ASN A 274 13.82 -25.81 4.56
N LEU A 275 14.45 -25.53 5.70
CA LEU A 275 15.54 -24.55 5.82
C LEU A 275 16.73 -24.92 4.93
N LYS A 276 17.10 -26.21 4.89
CA LYS A 276 18.18 -26.70 4.01
C LYS A 276 17.78 -26.62 2.53
N LEU A 277 16.56 -27.02 2.19
CA LEU A 277 16.08 -27.05 0.80
C LEU A 277 15.99 -25.65 0.18
N LYS A 278 15.62 -24.64 0.98
CA LYS A 278 15.39 -23.26 0.52
C LYS A 278 16.36 -22.28 1.16
N ALA A 279 17.60 -22.71 1.41
CA ALA A 279 18.57 -21.94 2.19
C ALA A 279 18.90 -20.58 1.55
N ASP A 280 19.02 -20.57 0.22
CA ASP A 280 19.17 -19.38 -0.62
C ASP A 280 18.02 -18.38 -0.45
N GLN A 281 16.79 -18.86 -0.22
CA GLN A 281 15.61 -18.01 -0.05
C GLN A 281 15.42 -17.55 1.39
N TRP A 282 15.76 -18.38 2.38
CA TRP A 282 15.65 -17.99 3.79
C TRP A 282 16.70 -16.94 4.17
N TRP A 283 17.92 -17.06 3.64
CA TRP A 283 19.06 -16.30 4.12
C TRP A 283 19.62 -15.30 3.10
N TYR A 284 18.86 -14.97 2.04
CA TYR A 284 19.28 -14.07 0.96
C TYR A 284 19.81 -12.72 1.48
N PHE A 285 19.11 -12.12 2.45
CA PHE A 285 19.50 -10.83 3.05
C PHE A 285 20.88 -10.84 3.74
N LEU A 286 21.43 -12.00 4.11
CA LEU A 286 22.77 -12.09 4.71
C LEU A 286 23.86 -11.68 3.72
N ASP A 287 23.63 -11.88 2.41
CA ASP A 287 24.52 -11.40 1.34
C ASP A 287 24.09 -10.04 0.79
N HIS A 288 22.80 -9.73 0.91
CA HIS A 288 22.14 -8.57 0.33
C HIS A 288 21.49 -7.71 1.42
N PRO A 289 22.26 -6.93 2.21
CA PRO A 289 21.72 -6.19 3.35
C PRO A 289 20.67 -5.14 2.99
N GLU A 290 20.63 -4.69 1.74
CA GLU A 290 19.59 -3.81 1.20
C GLU A 290 18.19 -4.46 1.18
N ILE A 291 18.12 -5.79 1.26
CA ILE A 291 16.89 -6.56 1.28
C ILE A 291 16.45 -6.79 2.72
N ALA A 292 15.22 -6.39 3.04
CA ALA A 292 14.69 -6.59 4.38
C ALA A 292 14.53 -8.10 4.70
N PRO A 293 14.89 -8.55 5.91
CA PRO A 293 14.73 -9.95 6.33
C PRO A 293 13.26 -10.37 6.53
N ASP A 294 12.33 -9.42 6.56
CA ASP A 294 10.93 -9.66 6.87
C ASP A 294 9.97 -9.01 5.87
N ASN A 295 8.72 -9.48 5.89
CA ASN A 295 7.65 -9.00 5.03
C ASN A 295 6.79 -7.90 5.69
N ASN A 296 7.31 -7.18 6.69
CA ASN A 296 6.52 -6.24 7.49
C ASN A 296 5.96 -5.09 6.65
N LEU A 297 6.54 -4.77 5.50
CA LEU A 297 6.02 -3.72 4.62
C LEU A 297 4.64 -4.10 4.05
N ALA A 298 4.51 -5.31 3.48
CA ALA A 298 3.24 -5.81 2.97
C ALA A 298 2.21 -5.96 4.11
N GLU A 299 2.62 -6.56 5.24
CA GLU A 299 1.75 -6.73 6.41
C GLU A 299 1.23 -5.39 6.95
N ARG A 300 2.07 -4.34 6.98
CA ARG A 300 1.67 -2.99 7.39
C ARG A 300 0.74 -2.34 6.36
N ALA A 301 1.03 -2.48 5.07
CA ALA A 301 0.18 -1.97 4.00
C ALA A 301 -1.23 -2.58 4.07
N LEU A 302 -1.35 -3.89 4.31
CA LEU A 302 -2.64 -4.57 4.42
C LEU A 302 -3.53 -4.06 5.56
N ARG A 303 -2.97 -3.43 6.61
CA ARG A 303 -3.75 -2.98 7.78
C ARG A 303 -4.88 -2.03 7.41
N LEU A 304 -4.65 -1.11 6.47
CA LEU A 304 -5.68 -0.16 6.03
C LEU A 304 -6.86 -0.88 5.35
N ALA A 305 -6.56 -1.91 4.55
CA ALA A 305 -7.57 -2.71 3.87
C ALA A 305 -8.33 -3.59 4.86
N VAL A 306 -7.62 -4.17 5.84
CA VAL A 306 -8.23 -4.93 6.93
C VAL A 306 -9.20 -4.07 7.73
N THR A 307 -8.84 -2.83 8.06
CA THR A 307 -9.74 -1.89 8.76
C THR A 307 -10.94 -1.52 7.89
N LYS A 308 -10.71 -1.16 6.62
CA LYS A 308 -11.79 -0.89 5.65
C LYS A 308 -12.77 -2.06 5.56
N ARG A 309 -12.28 -3.29 5.41
CA ARG A 309 -13.08 -4.53 5.38
C ARG A 309 -13.92 -4.70 6.63
N LYS A 310 -13.34 -4.47 7.82
CA LYS A 310 -14.06 -4.58 9.10
C LYS A 310 -15.21 -3.59 9.22
N VAL A 311 -15.02 -2.35 8.73
CA VAL A 311 -16.05 -1.31 8.79
C VAL A 311 -17.11 -1.48 7.70
N SER A 312 -16.72 -1.84 6.47
CA SER A 312 -17.67 -1.97 5.34
C SER A 312 -18.35 -3.33 5.23
N GLY A 313 -17.82 -4.36 5.91
CA GLY A 313 -18.27 -5.75 5.75
C GLY A 313 -17.83 -6.41 4.43
N GLY A 314 -16.84 -5.83 3.73
CA GLY A 314 -16.41 -6.29 2.41
C GLY A 314 -17.08 -5.55 1.25
N SER A 315 -17.27 -6.24 0.12
CA SER A 315 -17.81 -5.69 -1.13
C SER A 315 -19.09 -6.42 -1.58
N ARG A 316 -19.93 -5.70 -2.34
CA ARG A 316 -21.20 -6.23 -2.88
C ARG A 316 -21.08 -6.81 -4.29
N SER A 317 -19.93 -6.72 -4.94
CA SER A 317 -19.61 -7.37 -6.22
C SER A 317 -18.08 -7.44 -6.41
N LEU A 318 -17.60 -8.26 -7.34
CA LEU A 318 -16.18 -8.29 -7.73
C LEU A 318 -15.73 -6.95 -8.32
N GLU A 319 -16.58 -6.30 -9.14
CA GLU A 319 -16.31 -4.96 -9.64
C GLU A 319 -16.05 -3.98 -8.50
N ARG A 320 -16.93 -3.93 -7.49
CA ARG A 320 -16.72 -3.07 -6.30
C ARG A 320 -15.49 -3.45 -5.51
N PHE A 321 -15.10 -4.72 -5.51
CA PHE A 321 -13.86 -5.17 -4.88
C PHE A 321 -12.63 -4.64 -5.62
N GLN A 322 -12.61 -4.73 -6.94
CA GLN A 322 -11.54 -4.14 -7.78
C GLN A 322 -11.45 -2.62 -7.61
N GLU A 323 -12.58 -1.92 -7.63
CA GLU A 323 -12.62 -0.47 -7.38
C GLU A 323 -12.02 -0.12 -6.02
N THR A 324 -12.39 -0.88 -4.98
CA THR A 324 -11.85 -0.71 -3.63
C THR A 324 -10.35 -0.96 -3.61
N ALA A 325 -9.87 -2.03 -4.23
CA ALA A 325 -8.44 -2.32 -4.32
C ALA A 325 -7.68 -1.15 -4.97
N ASN A 326 -8.16 -0.64 -6.12
CA ASN A 326 -7.55 0.49 -6.82
C ASN A 326 -7.51 1.76 -5.96
N LEU A 327 -8.61 2.11 -5.28
CA LEU A 327 -8.68 3.28 -4.41
C LEU A 327 -7.69 3.16 -3.23
N LEU A 328 -7.61 1.97 -2.62
CA LEU A 328 -6.66 1.71 -1.54
C LEU A 328 -5.20 1.74 -2.04
N SER A 329 -4.92 1.34 -3.28
CA SER A 329 -3.59 1.43 -3.90
C SER A 329 -3.14 2.89 -4.02
N VAL A 330 -4.01 3.76 -4.53
CA VAL A 330 -3.73 5.21 -4.60
C VAL A 330 -3.49 5.78 -3.22
N ILE A 331 -4.39 5.51 -2.26
CA ILE A 331 -4.28 6.00 -0.89
C ILE A 331 -2.95 5.60 -0.27
N GLN A 332 -2.59 4.32 -0.34
CA GLN A 332 -1.40 3.81 0.32
C GLN A 332 -0.12 4.24 -0.39
N THR A 333 -0.12 4.31 -1.72
CA THR A 333 1.01 4.83 -2.50
C THR A 333 1.25 6.30 -2.21
N CYS A 334 0.21 7.14 -2.22
CA CYS A 334 0.36 8.55 -1.85
C CYS A 334 0.91 8.71 -0.42
N ARG A 335 0.50 7.85 0.52
CA ARG A 335 1.05 7.85 1.89
C ARG A 335 2.53 7.47 1.95
N PHE A 336 2.96 6.48 1.17
CA PHE A 336 4.38 6.13 1.06
C PHE A 336 5.21 7.26 0.43
N GLN A 337 4.61 8.00 -0.50
CA GLN A 337 5.25 9.13 -1.20
C GLN A 337 5.05 10.48 -0.49
N GLU A 338 4.43 10.51 0.69
CA GLU A 338 4.13 11.74 1.46
C GLU A 338 3.31 12.79 0.67
N ARG A 339 2.44 12.31 -0.23
CA ARG A 339 1.56 13.14 -1.07
C ARG A 339 0.14 13.21 -0.52
N SER A 340 -0.52 14.33 -0.77
CA SER A 340 -1.95 14.51 -0.48
C SER A 340 -2.81 13.61 -1.36
N VAL A 341 -3.48 12.64 -0.74
CA VAL A 341 -4.42 11.75 -1.44
C VAL A 341 -5.59 12.54 -2.05
N ILE A 342 -6.07 13.57 -1.33
CA ILE A 342 -7.20 14.39 -1.78
C ILE A 342 -6.82 15.14 -3.05
N ASP A 343 -5.62 15.73 -3.09
CA ASP A 343 -5.14 16.43 -4.28
C ASP A 343 -4.86 15.46 -5.43
N PHE A 344 -4.34 14.25 -5.14
CA PHE A 344 -4.18 13.20 -6.16
C PHE A 344 -5.54 12.86 -6.80
N PHE A 345 -6.57 12.60 -5.98
CA PHE A 345 -7.91 12.31 -6.47
C PHE A 345 -8.51 13.47 -7.28
N ALA A 346 -8.31 14.72 -6.83
CA ALA A 346 -8.76 15.90 -7.57
C ALA A 346 -8.05 16.02 -8.94
N GLN A 347 -6.73 15.84 -8.97
CA GLN A 347 -5.93 15.84 -10.21
C GLN A 347 -6.35 14.69 -11.14
N SER A 348 -6.63 13.50 -10.62
CA SER A 348 -7.15 12.39 -11.43
C SER A 348 -8.48 12.74 -12.09
N LEU A 349 -9.39 13.43 -11.38
CA LEU A 349 -10.66 13.89 -11.96
C LEU A 349 -10.43 14.92 -13.07
N VAL A 350 -9.53 15.89 -12.90
CA VAL A 350 -9.17 16.83 -13.98
C VAL A 350 -8.54 16.09 -15.16
N GLY A 351 -7.72 15.08 -14.88
CA GLY A 351 -7.10 14.15 -15.84
C GLY A 351 -8.07 13.37 -16.74
N THR A 352 -9.38 13.43 -16.45
CA THR A 352 -10.44 12.88 -17.33
C THR A 352 -10.89 13.86 -18.42
N VAL A 353 -10.67 15.15 -18.22
CA VAL A 353 -10.97 16.24 -19.17
C VAL A 353 -9.70 16.67 -19.90
N ASP A 354 -8.60 16.84 -19.17
CA ASP A 354 -7.29 17.18 -19.71
C ASP A 354 -6.25 16.10 -19.33
N VAL A 355 -5.89 15.25 -20.29
CA VAL A 355 -4.99 14.11 -20.07
C VAL A 355 -3.60 14.57 -19.58
N THR A 356 -3.17 15.79 -19.88
CA THR A 356 -1.86 16.31 -19.47
C THR A 356 -1.74 16.56 -17.97
N GLU A 357 -2.88 16.69 -17.27
CA GLU A 357 -2.93 16.89 -15.82
C GLU A 357 -3.03 15.57 -15.01
N ARG A 358 -2.95 14.41 -15.67
CA ARG A 358 -3.08 13.12 -14.98
C ARG A 358 -1.91 12.87 -14.03
N PRO A 359 -2.17 12.60 -12.73
CA PRO A 359 -1.10 12.31 -11.78
C PRO A 359 -0.59 10.87 -11.92
N SER A 360 0.71 10.68 -11.77
CA SER A 360 1.35 9.36 -11.76
C SER A 360 1.51 8.80 -10.34
N LEU A 361 1.41 7.48 -10.20
CA LEU A 361 1.77 6.73 -8.99
C LEU A 361 3.22 6.22 -9.02
N ILE A 362 3.92 6.33 -10.16
CA ILE A 362 5.32 5.90 -10.28
C ILE A 362 6.18 6.70 -9.29
N PRO A 363 7.04 6.04 -8.49
CA PRO A 363 7.98 6.74 -7.63
C PRO A 363 8.92 7.67 -8.40
N HIS A 364 9.08 8.90 -7.93
CA HIS A 364 10.17 9.76 -8.37
C HIS A 364 11.42 9.39 -7.57
N PHE A 365 12.32 8.64 -8.18
CA PHE A 365 13.65 8.41 -7.61
C PHE A 365 14.44 9.70 -7.80
N ASN A 366 14.63 10.47 -6.72
CA ASN A 366 15.63 11.54 -6.78
C ASN A 366 17.00 10.87 -7.01
N PRO A 367 17.73 11.28 -8.06
CA PRO A 367 19.00 10.66 -8.43
C PRO A 367 20.09 10.84 -7.37
#